data_AF-G7YE09-F1
#
_entry.id   AF-G7YE09-F1
#
_cell.length_a   1.000
_cell.length_b   1.000
_cell.length_c   1.000
_cell.angle_alpha   90.00
_cell.angle_beta   90.00
_cell.angle_gamma   90.00
#
_symmetry.space_group_name_H-M   'P 1'
#
loop_
_entity.id
_entity.type
_entity.pdbx_description
1 polymer ?
#
loop_
_entity_poly.entity_id
_entity_poly.type
_entity_poly.pdbx_seq_one_letter_code
_entity_poly.pdbx_strand_id
1 'polypeptide(L)'
;MPSRIEYLCLLWITCLAVCDPPVGAQTDNLYNTIRNNVNTTKFADFIDALEMKTEFVEASCTSGQPQCLTVFVPNNAAVELIIQLPQWNELSLASKRLVIWGHILKDTKRITAVDWSQMGAPQNLKDVGFGTGRSVSFGFSITHYAFQSQLGYNLVYFIDVARLVQPDISASNGMVHVINQMLFMPWENTNFYEYISQQKNLQLSAELWFQLGSSGTYQSFVSQQEQGAPLYSTFFVPTDEAWNRLPSDKLTMLKSNRSLLAEVFASQYLPNQIVYSQWTADYPRIMVRSGFPSTPLSPDWSKTTPSMLSRESDGKVLVSSGAAQSEVVGPGVEIKQAVVHTINSVLGFVYETREEVVRRLNPTLWQACQADQNCQSMLSTQAQLTFFVPTNQAMMRFNQMNSTHKSKFLRYLVVPGQIEVQEMTPDLFITIDGLVKAIRFRLTTTDIYVEGRLPGRGYVGGRLVSVNQVATNGIAHVIDHIPGLPYQTVQQYLAQMPELS
;
A
#
# COMPACT_ATOMS: atom_id res chain seq x y z
N MET A 1 -56.09 -35.24 18.17
CA MET A 1 -56.41 -35.13 16.72
C MET A 1 -56.01 -33.74 16.24
N PRO A 2 -55.46 -33.59 15.02
CA PRO A 2 -54.22 -32.84 14.79
C PRO A 2 -54.35 -31.65 13.82
N SER A 3 -53.34 -30.77 13.76
CA SER A 3 -52.88 -30.13 12.51
C SER A 3 -51.50 -29.46 12.72
N ARG A 4 -50.44 -30.06 12.17
CA ARG A 4 -49.68 -29.62 10.96
C ARG A 4 -48.74 -28.42 11.21
N ILE A 5 -47.44 -28.71 11.24
CA ILE A 5 -46.38 -27.76 10.90
C ILE A 5 -45.73 -28.29 9.62
N GLU A 6 -45.77 -27.50 8.57
CA GLU A 6 -45.18 -27.79 7.27
C GLU A 6 -43.67 -27.54 7.30
N TYR A 7 -42.92 -28.50 6.75
CA TYR A 7 -41.50 -28.40 6.46
C TYR A 7 -41.30 -27.57 5.19
N LEU A 8 -40.55 -26.47 5.27
CA LEU A 8 -39.86 -25.91 4.11
C LEU A 8 -38.39 -26.32 4.19
N CYS A 9 -38.03 -27.29 3.35
CA CYS A 9 -36.67 -27.69 3.06
C CYS A 9 -36.21 -26.87 1.83
N LEU A 10 -35.28 -25.93 2.03
CA LEU A 10 -34.58 -25.24 0.94
C LEU A 10 -33.08 -25.29 1.21
N LEU A 11 -32.42 -26.13 0.42
CA LEU A 11 -31.03 -26.07 -0.08
C LEU A 11 -29.93 -25.73 0.94
N TRP A 12 -29.27 -26.79 1.41
CA TRP A 12 -28.01 -26.72 2.14
C TRP A 12 -26.87 -26.29 1.21
N ILE A 13 -26.45 -25.03 1.34
CA ILE A 13 -25.04 -24.67 1.16
C ILE A 13 -24.42 -24.86 2.54
N THR A 14 -23.48 -25.80 2.66
CA THR A 14 -22.74 -26.06 3.90
C THR A 14 -21.86 -24.84 4.23
N CYS A 15 -22.45 -23.83 4.85
CA CYS A 15 -21.71 -22.88 5.66
C CYS A 15 -21.45 -23.60 6.99
N LEU A 16 -20.27 -24.20 7.13
CA LEU A 16 -19.74 -24.58 8.44
C LEU A 16 -19.45 -23.28 9.20
N ALA A 17 -20.49 -22.65 9.73
CA ALA A 17 -20.35 -21.75 10.85
C ALA A 17 -19.92 -22.63 12.03
N VAL A 18 -18.61 -22.70 12.26
CA VAL A 18 -18.07 -23.20 13.52
C VAL A 18 -18.50 -22.17 14.57
N CYS A 19 -19.64 -22.42 15.20
CA CYS A 19 -20.02 -21.67 16.38
C CYS A 19 -19.00 -22.02 17.46
N ASP A 20 -18.24 -21.03 17.94
CA ASP A 20 -17.38 -21.24 19.10
C ASP A 20 -18.24 -21.71 20.28
N PRO A 21 -17.79 -22.74 21.02
CA PRO A 21 -18.51 -23.19 22.19
C PRO A 21 -18.61 -22.06 23.22
N PRO A 22 -19.67 -22.03 24.06
CA PRO A 22 -19.79 -21.04 25.11
C PRO A 22 -18.57 -21.08 26.04
N VAL A 23 -18.16 -19.92 26.56
CA VAL A 23 -16.94 -19.68 27.38
C VAL A 23 -16.74 -20.69 28.54
N GLY A 24 -17.80 -21.38 28.97
CA GLY A 24 -17.76 -22.43 30.00
C GLY A 24 -17.47 -23.88 29.52
N ALA A 25 -17.30 -24.13 28.22
CA ALA A 25 -17.06 -25.46 27.66
C ALA A 25 -15.64 -25.67 27.07
N GLN A 26 -14.79 -24.64 27.08
CA GLN A 26 -13.43 -24.71 26.56
C GLN A 26 -12.49 -25.35 27.60
N THR A 27 -11.98 -26.57 27.34
CA THR A 27 -11.05 -27.26 28.25
C THR A 27 -9.59 -26.88 28.01
N ASP A 28 -9.24 -26.53 26.79
CA ASP A 28 -7.86 -26.26 26.40
C ASP A 28 -7.35 -24.93 26.96
N ASN A 29 -6.17 -24.95 27.58
CA ASN A 29 -5.43 -23.74 27.91
C ASN A 29 -4.89 -23.05 26.65
N LEU A 30 -4.31 -21.86 26.78
CA LEU A 30 -3.77 -21.08 25.65
C LEU A 30 -2.80 -21.90 24.81
N TYR A 31 -1.83 -22.59 25.42
CA TYR A 31 -0.85 -23.39 24.68
C TYR A 31 -1.54 -24.49 23.85
N ASN A 32 -2.46 -25.26 24.44
CA ASN A 32 -3.18 -26.31 23.71
C ASN A 32 -4.07 -25.71 22.61
N THR A 33 -4.74 -24.59 22.88
CA THR A 33 -5.55 -23.86 21.89
C THR A 33 -4.71 -23.46 20.67
N ILE A 34 -3.50 -22.95 20.89
CA ILE A 34 -2.56 -22.57 19.84
C ILE A 34 -1.99 -23.81 19.11
N ARG A 35 -1.62 -24.87 19.86
CA ARG A 35 -0.98 -26.07 19.32
C ARG A 35 -1.93 -26.93 18.49
N ASN A 36 -3.22 -26.95 18.88
CA ASN A 36 -4.27 -27.74 18.24
C ASN A 36 -4.92 -27.00 17.06
N ASN A 37 -4.78 -25.67 16.96
CA ASN A 37 -5.23 -24.92 15.81
C ASN A 37 -4.27 -25.12 14.62
N VAL A 38 -4.82 -25.68 13.53
CA VAL A 38 -4.09 -26.02 12.30
C VAL A 38 -3.39 -24.83 11.64
N ASN A 39 -3.85 -23.60 11.90
CA ASN A 39 -3.28 -22.38 11.33
C ASN A 39 -2.11 -21.82 12.14
N THR A 40 -1.85 -22.31 13.36
CA THR A 40 -0.91 -21.69 14.31
C THR A 40 0.13 -22.65 14.89
N THR A 41 0.19 -23.88 14.38
CA THR A 41 1.10 -24.92 14.87
C THR A 41 2.56 -24.48 14.89
N LYS A 42 3.01 -23.68 13.92
CA LYS A 42 4.40 -23.21 13.85
C LYS A 42 4.75 -22.20 14.93
N PHE A 43 3.79 -21.39 15.36
CA PHE A 43 4.00 -20.51 16.51
C PHE A 43 4.07 -21.32 17.81
N ALA A 44 3.32 -22.42 17.93
CA ALA A 44 3.47 -23.33 19.06
C ALA A 44 4.87 -23.97 19.09
N ASP A 45 5.40 -24.37 17.93
CA ASP A 45 6.76 -24.92 17.84
C ASP A 45 7.82 -23.87 18.29
N PHE A 46 7.59 -22.58 18.05
CA PHE A 46 8.42 -21.50 18.59
C PHE A 46 8.34 -21.37 20.12
N ILE A 47 7.14 -21.45 20.67
CA ILE A 47 6.94 -21.41 22.13
C ILE A 47 7.73 -22.56 22.78
N ASP A 48 7.67 -23.76 22.20
CA ASP A 48 8.41 -24.92 22.68
C ASP A 48 9.92 -24.75 22.53
N ALA A 49 10.39 -24.35 21.34
CA ALA A 49 11.81 -24.17 21.05
C ALA A 49 12.48 -23.08 21.92
N LEU A 50 11.71 -22.10 22.40
CA LEU A 50 12.18 -21.02 23.26
C LEU A 50 11.91 -21.27 24.74
N GLU A 51 11.40 -22.44 25.11
CA GLU A 51 11.06 -22.86 26.48
C GLU A 51 10.07 -21.90 27.17
N MET A 52 9.13 -21.33 26.42
CA MET A 52 8.14 -20.36 26.91
C MET A 52 6.79 -20.98 27.27
N LYS A 53 6.64 -22.30 27.12
CA LYS A 53 5.37 -23.02 27.32
C LYS A 53 4.69 -22.72 28.65
N THR A 54 5.45 -22.63 29.74
CA THR A 54 4.92 -22.39 31.09
C THR A 54 4.08 -21.12 31.17
N GLU A 55 4.49 -20.03 30.51
CA GLU A 55 3.77 -18.76 30.51
C GLU A 55 2.34 -18.88 29.96
N PHE A 56 2.16 -19.74 28.94
CA PHE A 56 0.86 -19.96 28.30
C PHE A 56 -0.01 -20.97 29.06
N VAL A 57 0.60 -21.88 29.82
CA VAL A 57 -0.13 -22.88 30.62
C VAL A 57 -0.57 -22.31 31.96
N GLU A 58 0.26 -21.50 32.61
CA GLU A 58 0.03 -20.99 33.97
C GLU A 58 -0.72 -19.65 34.03
N ALA A 59 -1.03 -19.04 32.88
CA ALA A 59 -1.89 -17.87 32.82
C ALA A 59 -3.24 -18.11 33.52
N SER A 60 -3.89 -17.04 33.99
CA SER A 60 -5.17 -17.14 34.71
C SER A 60 -6.02 -15.89 34.55
N CYS A 61 -7.31 -16.06 34.26
CA CYS A 61 -8.28 -14.97 34.10
C CYS A 61 -9.26 -14.85 35.27
N THR A 62 -8.96 -15.44 36.43
CA THR A 62 -9.88 -15.52 37.58
C THR A 62 -9.44 -14.70 38.79
N SER A 63 -8.19 -14.24 38.83
CA SER A 63 -7.57 -13.73 40.07
C SER A 63 -7.75 -12.23 40.32
N GLY A 64 -8.42 -11.48 39.44
CA GLY A 64 -8.51 -10.01 39.53
C GLY A 64 -7.14 -9.29 39.38
N GLN A 65 -6.06 -10.06 39.24
CA GLN A 65 -4.71 -9.61 38.92
C GLN A 65 -4.48 -9.72 37.40
N PRO A 66 -3.53 -8.97 36.81
CA PRO A 66 -3.26 -8.98 35.37
C PRO A 66 -2.49 -10.25 34.95
N GLN A 67 -3.09 -11.41 35.15
CA GLN A 67 -2.57 -12.73 34.79
C GLN A 67 -3.29 -13.34 33.59
N CYS A 68 -4.33 -12.68 33.08
CA CYS A 68 -5.05 -13.13 31.89
C CYS A 68 -4.26 -12.70 30.66
N LEU A 69 -3.97 -13.65 29.78
CA LEU A 69 -3.25 -13.35 28.54
C LEU A 69 -4.21 -13.34 27.37
N THR A 70 -4.10 -12.30 26.57
CA THR A 70 -4.63 -12.23 25.22
C THR A 70 -3.44 -12.35 24.27
N VAL A 71 -3.40 -13.41 23.47
CA VAL A 71 -2.25 -13.75 22.64
C VAL A 71 -2.60 -13.53 21.18
N PHE A 72 -1.82 -12.70 20.50
CA PHE A 72 -1.90 -12.48 19.07
C PHE A 72 -0.99 -13.48 18.37
N VAL A 73 -1.55 -14.44 17.66
CA VAL A 73 -0.79 -15.59 17.17
C VAL A 73 -0.59 -15.46 15.67
N PRO A 74 0.65 -15.28 15.18
CA PRO A 74 0.92 -15.29 13.76
C PRO A 74 0.56 -16.65 13.18
N ASN A 75 -0.15 -16.65 12.05
CA ASN A 75 -0.44 -17.87 11.33
C ASN A 75 0.85 -18.52 10.78
N ASN A 76 0.74 -19.78 10.35
CA ASN A 76 1.88 -20.56 9.88
C ASN A 76 2.65 -19.88 8.73
N ALA A 77 1.94 -19.23 7.80
CA ALA A 77 2.57 -18.50 6.69
C ALA A 77 3.38 -17.29 7.18
N ALA A 78 2.87 -16.53 8.15
CA ALA A 78 3.58 -15.42 8.77
C ALA A 78 4.86 -15.88 9.48
N VAL A 79 4.79 -16.98 10.23
CA VAL A 79 5.96 -17.57 10.90
C VAL A 79 7.01 -18.04 9.89
N GLU A 80 6.57 -18.68 8.79
CA GLU A 80 7.46 -19.13 7.70
C GLU A 80 8.24 -17.98 7.06
N LEU A 81 7.60 -16.84 6.84
CA LEU A 81 8.26 -15.67 6.27
C LEU A 81 9.36 -15.15 7.20
N ILE A 82 9.12 -15.11 8.50
CA ILE A 82 10.09 -14.58 9.47
C ILE A 82 11.32 -15.49 9.63
N ILE A 83 11.15 -16.82 9.69
CA ILE A 83 12.30 -17.74 9.86
C ILE A 83 13.27 -17.73 8.68
N GLN A 84 12.79 -17.33 7.50
CA GLN A 84 13.60 -17.22 6.30
C GLN A 84 14.45 -15.94 6.27
N LEU A 85 14.15 -14.96 7.13
CA LEU A 85 14.93 -13.73 7.23
C LEU A 85 16.32 -14.03 7.81
N PRO A 86 17.42 -13.63 7.12
CA PRO A 86 18.77 -13.77 7.67
C PRO A 86 18.89 -13.14 9.07
N GLN A 87 18.28 -11.97 9.26
CA GLN A 87 18.29 -11.23 10.52
C GLN A 87 17.67 -12.02 11.67
N TRP A 88 16.64 -12.84 11.40
CA TRP A 88 16.02 -13.69 12.43
C TRP A 88 16.98 -14.75 12.96
N ASN A 89 17.78 -15.33 12.05
CA ASN A 89 18.73 -16.38 12.41
C ASN A 89 19.89 -15.84 13.27
N GLU A 90 20.21 -14.56 13.12
CA GLU A 90 21.23 -13.86 13.90
C GLU A 90 20.75 -13.41 15.28
N LEU A 91 19.43 -13.43 15.56
CA LEU A 91 18.90 -13.02 16.86
C LEU A 91 19.30 -13.98 17.99
N SER A 92 19.68 -13.39 19.13
CA SER A 92 19.89 -14.13 20.37
C SER A 92 18.60 -14.81 20.85
N LEU A 93 18.72 -15.86 21.68
CA LEU A 93 17.56 -16.51 22.29
C LEU A 93 16.71 -15.52 23.10
N ALA A 94 17.33 -14.59 23.81
CA ALA A 94 16.62 -13.56 24.57
C ALA A 94 15.80 -12.63 23.64
N SER A 95 16.38 -12.23 22.51
CA SER A 95 15.69 -11.42 21.50
C SER A 95 14.52 -12.17 20.87
N LYS A 96 14.67 -13.46 20.58
CA LYS A 96 13.58 -14.31 20.08
C LYS A 96 12.44 -14.48 21.10
N ARG A 97 12.77 -14.60 22.40
CA ARG A 97 11.77 -14.59 23.48
C ARG A 97 11.03 -13.26 23.57
N LEU A 98 11.74 -12.14 23.39
CA LEU A 98 11.11 -10.81 23.35
C LEU A 98 10.10 -10.68 22.21
N VAL A 99 10.36 -11.32 21.07
CA VAL A 99 9.39 -11.41 19.96
C VAL A 99 8.10 -12.09 20.39
N ILE A 100 8.16 -13.21 21.11
CA ILE A 100 6.94 -13.83 21.67
C ILE A 100 6.25 -12.88 22.66
N TRP A 101 7.00 -12.14 23.49
CA TRP A 101 6.40 -11.18 24.41
C TRP A 101 5.69 -10.01 23.73
N GLY A 102 6.15 -9.60 22.54
CA GLY A 102 5.44 -8.64 21.68
C GLY A 102 4.11 -9.16 21.11
N HIS A 103 3.75 -10.41 21.37
CA HIS A 103 2.46 -10.98 20.98
C HIS A 103 1.51 -11.16 22.16
N ILE A 104 1.91 -10.78 23.36
CA ILE A 104 1.17 -11.05 24.60
C ILE A 104 0.68 -9.72 25.20
N LEU A 105 -0.64 -9.55 25.20
CA LEU A 105 -1.34 -8.52 25.95
C LEU A 105 -1.78 -9.10 27.30
N LYS A 106 -1.35 -8.47 28.41
CA LYS A 106 -1.75 -8.85 29.77
C LYS A 106 -2.90 -7.97 30.25
N ASP A 107 -3.94 -8.60 30.77
CA ASP A 107 -5.06 -7.91 31.40
C ASP A 107 -5.62 -8.75 32.57
N THR A 108 -6.61 -8.20 33.27
CA THR A 108 -7.40 -8.88 34.31
C THR A 108 -8.48 -9.79 33.74
N LYS A 109 -8.88 -9.58 32.48
CA LYS A 109 -9.93 -10.35 31.80
C LYS A 109 -9.55 -10.72 30.37
N ARG A 110 -10.33 -11.61 29.75
CA ARG A 110 -10.21 -11.93 28.32
C ARG A 110 -10.60 -10.69 27.51
N ILE A 111 -9.80 -10.37 26.50
CA ILE A 111 -10.01 -9.17 25.68
C ILE A 111 -10.41 -9.60 24.27
N THR A 112 -11.63 -9.21 23.87
CA THR A 112 -12.14 -9.48 22.53
C THR A 112 -11.49 -8.58 21.48
N ALA A 113 -11.68 -8.89 20.21
CA ALA A 113 -11.23 -8.08 19.08
C ALA A 113 -11.74 -6.63 19.16
N VAL A 114 -13.03 -6.49 19.49
CA VAL A 114 -13.69 -5.20 19.68
C VAL A 114 -13.10 -4.45 20.87
N ASP A 115 -12.81 -5.14 21.96
CA ASP A 115 -12.31 -4.50 23.18
C ASP A 115 -10.88 -3.99 22.98
N TRP A 116 -9.94 -4.84 22.50
CA TRP A 116 -8.55 -4.40 22.36
C TRP A 116 -8.38 -3.31 21.30
N SER A 117 -9.23 -3.27 20.27
CA SER A 117 -9.16 -2.21 19.26
C SER A 117 -9.53 -0.83 19.81
N GLN A 118 -10.21 -0.79 20.96
CA GLN A 118 -10.64 0.44 21.65
C GLN A 118 -9.81 0.75 22.91
N MET A 119 -8.94 -0.17 23.32
CA MET A 119 -8.03 0.01 24.46
C MET A 119 -6.92 1.03 24.16
N GLY A 120 -6.17 1.37 25.20
CA GLY A 120 -4.97 2.20 25.06
C GLY A 120 -5.25 3.69 24.84
N ALA A 121 -4.20 4.44 24.50
CA ALA A 121 -4.26 5.89 24.33
C ALA A 121 -4.47 6.27 22.85
N PRO A 122 -5.37 7.21 22.54
CA PRO A 122 -5.53 7.71 21.17
C PRO A 122 -4.24 8.37 20.70
N GLN A 123 -3.88 8.14 19.43
CA GLN A 123 -2.72 8.77 18.81
C GLN A 123 -3.13 9.99 17.99
N ASN A 124 -2.19 10.92 17.81
CA ASN A 124 -2.36 12.06 16.93
C ASN A 124 -2.11 11.64 15.47
N LEU A 125 -2.88 10.67 14.97
CA LEU A 125 -2.82 10.25 13.57
C LEU A 125 -4.02 10.78 12.81
N LYS A 126 -3.77 11.15 11.56
CA LYS A 126 -4.83 11.35 10.59
C LYS A 126 -5.48 10.02 10.25
N ASP A 127 -6.81 9.99 10.32
CA ASP A 127 -7.57 8.86 9.79
C ASP A 127 -7.43 8.83 8.26
N VAL A 128 -6.96 7.67 7.77
CA VAL A 128 -6.77 7.30 6.36
C VAL A 128 -7.73 6.17 5.95
N GLY A 129 -8.79 5.95 6.74
CA GLY A 129 -9.75 4.86 6.57
C GLY A 129 -9.53 3.69 7.52
N PHE A 130 -8.67 3.84 8.54
CA PHE A 130 -8.27 2.80 9.50
C PHE A 130 -8.42 3.28 10.96
N GLY A 131 -9.04 4.46 11.17
CA GLY A 131 -9.09 5.15 12.45
C GLY A 131 -7.83 5.99 12.72
N THR A 132 -7.82 6.70 13.84
CA THR A 132 -6.70 7.57 14.26
C THR A 132 -5.62 6.82 15.04
N GLY A 133 -5.67 5.48 15.06
CA GLY A 133 -4.75 4.62 15.81
C GLY A 133 -4.85 4.75 17.34
N ARG A 134 -4.60 3.66 18.04
CA ARG A 134 -4.52 3.65 19.51
C ARG A 134 -3.31 2.84 19.96
N SER A 135 -2.51 3.40 20.85
CA SER A 135 -1.31 2.71 21.36
C SER A 135 -1.69 1.76 22.48
N VAL A 136 -1.34 0.49 22.34
CA VAL A 136 -1.55 -0.56 23.32
C VAL A 136 -0.19 -1.13 23.73
N SER A 137 0.03 -1.31 25.04
CA SER A 137 1.30 -1.82 25.55
C SER A 137 1.20 -3.30 25.87
N PHE A 138 2.10 -4.08 25.28
CA PHE A 138 2.21 -5.53 25.42
C PHE A 138 3.36 -5.87 26.39
N GLY A 139 3.71 -7.15 26.52
CA GLY A 139 4.82 -7.62 27.34
C GLY A 139 6.09 -6.80 27.14
N PHE A 140 6.83 -6.53 28.23
CA PHE A 140 8.05 -5.71 28.22
C PHE A 140 7.85 -4.26 27.72
N SER A 141 6.63 -3.72 27.84
CA SER A 141 6.29 -2.35 27.41
C SER A 141 6.49 -2.11 25.91
N ILE A 142 6.46 -3.18 25.11
CA ILE A 142 6.42 -3.09 23.64
C ILE A 142 5.10 -2.40 23.28
N THR A 143 5.18 -1.35 22.46
CA THR A 143 4.00 -0.56 22.07
C THR A 143 3.59 -0.96 20.67
N HIS A 144 2.32 -1.31 20.53
CA HIS A 144 1.66 -1.60 19.26
C HIS A 144 0.54 -0.60 19.00
N TYR A 145 0.12 -0.48 17.75
CA TYR A 145 -0.92 0.43 17.30
C TYR A 145 -2.13 -0.35 16.78
N ALA A 146 -3.25 -0.23 17.48
CA ALA A 146 -4.50 -0.81 17.07
C ALA A 146 -5.22 0.09 16.06
N PHE A 147 -5.70 -0.52 14.98
CA PHE A 147 -6.47 0.10 13.91
C PHE A 147 -7.71 -0.74 13.58
N GLN A 148 -8.71 -0.10 12.98
CA GLN A 148 -9.92 -0.78 12.52
C GLN A 148 -10.42 -0.14 11.23
N SER A 149 -10.95 -0.96 10.32
CA SER A 149 -11.52 -0.49 9.07
C SER A 149 -12.75 -1.32 8.69
N GLN A 150 -13.49 -0.85 7.69
CA GLN A 150 -14.73 -1.46 7.23
C GLN A 150 -14.50 -2.11 5.85
N LEU A 151 -14.63 -3.44 5.79
CA LEU A 151 -14.56 -4.20 4.53
C LEU A 151 -15.93 -4.78 4.20
N GLY A 152 -16.65 -4.11 3.30
CA GLY A 152 -18.05 -4.42 3.03
C GLY A 152 -18.92 -4.15 4.28
N TYR A 153 -19.61 -5.16 4.79
CA TYR A 153 -20.41 -5.07 6.01
C TYR A 153 -19.66 -5.49 7.28
N ASN A 154 -18.40 -5.94 7.15
CA ASN A 154 -17.63 -6.46 8.27
C ASN A 154 -16.60 -5.44 8.76
N LEU A 155 -16.44 -5.34 10.07
CA LEU A 155 -15.29 -4.69 10.68
C LEU A 155 -14.08 -5.60 10.56
N VAL A 156 -12.94 -5.02 10.20
CA VAL A 156 -11.64 -5.68 10.13
C VAL A 156 -10.67 -4.95 11.05
N TYR A 157 -9.94 -5.72 11.85
CA TYR A 157 -9.03 -5.20 12.87
C TYR A 157 -7.59 -5.41 12.44
N PHE A 158 -6.75 -4.43 12.75
CA PHE A 158 -5.32 -4.49 12.53
C PHE A 158 -4.60 -4.11 13.82
N ILE A 159 -3.49 -4.78 14.07
CA ILE A 159 -2.54 -4.43 15.11
C ILE A 159 -1.21 -4.29 14.38
N ASP A 160 -0.72 -3.06 14.32
CA ASP A 160 0.37 -2.64 13.44
C ASP A 160 0.10 -3.01 11.97
N VAL A 161 1.08 -3.61 11.31
CA VAL A 161 0.96 -4.16 9.95
C VAL A 161 -0.01 -5.35 9.88
N ALA A 162 -0.24 -6.06 10.99
CA ALA A 162 -0.90 -7.36 10.98
C ALA A 162 -2.43 -7.23 10.93
N ARG A 163 -3.03 -7.93 9.98
CA ARG A 163 -4.47 -8.11 9.88
C ARG A 163 -4.90 -9.27 10.77
N LEU A 164 -5.97 -9.06 11.53
CA LEU A 164 -6.64 -10.13 12.26
C LEU A 164 -7.38 -11.07 11.28
N VAL A 165 -7.14 -12.37 11.42
CA VAL A 165 -7.66 -13.43 10.53
C VAL A 165 -8.69 -14.30 11.24
N GLN A 166 -8.42 -14.70 12.48
CA GLN A 166 -9.37 -15.45 13.32
C GLN A 166 -9.46 -14.76 14.68
N PRO A 167 -10.48 -13.91 14.91
CA PRO A 167 -10.68 -13.24 16.19
C PRO A 167 -11.23 -14.19 17.25
N ASP A 168 -11.06 -13.80 18.52
CA ASP A 168 -11.91 -14.21 19.64
C ASP A 168 -11.92 -15.72 19.97
N ILE A 169 -10.81 -16.43 19.70
CA ILE A 169 -10.70 -17.86 20.05
C ILE A 169 -10.48 -17.99 21.56
N SER A 170 -11.52 -18.40 22.26
CA SER A 170 -11.47 -18.58 23.72
C SER A 170 -10.49 -19.69 24.13
N ALA A 171 -9.78 -19.50 25.24
CA ALA A 171 -9.04 -20.54 25.95
C ALA A 171 -9.47 -20.58 27.41
N SER A 172 -9.27 -21.70 28.11
CA SER A 172 -9.65 -21.85 29.53
C SER A 172 -8.96 -20.83 30.46
N ASN A 173 -7.82 -20.30 30.03
CA ASN A 173 -7.01 -19.33 30.77
C ASN A 173 -6.61 -18.08 29.96
N GLY A 174 -7.30 -17.78 28.86
CA GLY A 174 -7.00 -16.57 28.06
C GLY A 174 -7.85 -16.44 26.80
N MET A 175 -7.34 -15.64 25.86
CA MET A 175 -7.91 -15.41 24.53
C MET A 175 -6.81 -15.52 23.47
N VAL A 176 -7.13 -16.09 22.30
CA VAL A 176 -6.25 -16.18 21.14
C VAL A 176 -6.85 -15.41 19.97
N HIS A 177 -6.01 -14.62 19.31
CA HIS A 177 -6.32 -13.84 18.11
C HIS A 177 -5.35 -14.21 17.00
N VAL A 178 -5.78 -14.92 15.96
CA VAL A 178 -4.86 -15.31 14.86
C VAL A 178 -4.68 -14.15 13.90
N ILE A 179 -3.43 -13.77 13.62
CA ILE A 179 -3.05 -12.66 12.74
C ILE A 179 -2.19 -13.15 11.55
N ASN A 180 -2.10 -12.35 10.49
CA ASN A 180 -1.37 -12.73 9.27
C ASN A 180 0.07 -12.21 9.18
N GLN A 181 0.60 -11.59 10.23
CA GLN A 181 1.98 -11.09 10.32
C GLN A 181 2.51 -11.29 11.73
N MET A 182 3.84 -11.17 11.90
CA MET A 182 4.50 -11.07 13.21
C MET A 182 4.45 -9.60 13.68
N LEU A 183 4.10 -9.35 14.94
CA LEU A 183 3.90 -8.00 15.49
C LEU A 183 5.16 -7.29 15.97
N PHE A 184 6.24 -8.01 16.24
CA PHE A 184 7.43 -7.40 16.81
C PHE A 184 8.70 -7.99 16.25
N MET A 185 9.60 -7.10 15.85
CA MET A 185 10.98 -7.37 15.54
C MET A 185 11.89 -6.40 16.32
N PRO A 186 13.06 -6.84 16.83
CA PRO A 186 13.88 -6.02 17.72
C PRO A 186 14.35 -4.65 17.17
N TRP A 187 14.36 -4.47 15.85
CA TRP A 187 14.73 -3.20 15.19
C TRP A 187 13.59 -2.18 15.13
N GLU A 188 12.37 -2.53 15.53
CA GLU A 188 11.24 -1.59 15.53
C GLU A 188 11.40 -0.43 16.52
N ASN A 189 12.38 -0.51 17.44
CA ASN A 189 12.72 0.59 18.34
C ASN A 189 13.78 1.56 17.78
N THR A 190 14.28 1.33 16.57
CA THR A 190 15.26 2.19 15.90
C THR A 190 14.58 3.46 15.36
N ASN A 191 15.22 4.62 15.48
CA ASN A 191 14.69 5.85 14.87
C ASN A 191 14.94 5.87 13.35
N PHE A 192 14.23 6.74 12.62
CA PHE A 192 14.29 6.80 11.16
C PHE A 192 15.70 6.95 10.59
N TYR A 193 16.46 7.94 11.08
CA TYR A 193 17.79 8.21 10.54
C TYR A 193 18.77 7.05 10.78
N GLU A 194 18.75 6.49 12.00
CA GLU A 194 19.57 5.34 12.35
C GLU A 194 19.21 4.13 11.48
N TYR A 195 17.92 3.87 11.26
CA TYR A 195 17.46 2.75 10.45
C TYR A 195 17.98 2.86 9.00
N ILE A 196 17.75 4.00 8.32
CA ILE A 196 18.15 4.16 6.92
C ILE A 196 19.67 4.17 6.74
N SER A 197 20.42 4.67 7.73
CA SER A 197 21.89 4.71 7.69
C SER A 197 22.53 3.31 7.73
N GLN A 198 21.82 2.33 8.30
CA GLN A 198 22.28 0.95 8.36
C GLN A 198 21.95 0.15 7.08
N GLN A 199 21.06 0.65 6.22
CA GLN A 199 20.65 -0.06 5.01
C GLN A 199 21.63 0.16 3.86
N LYS A 200 22.25 -0.91 3.38
CA LYS A 200 23.27 -0.85 2.31
C LYS A 200 22.78 -0.20 1.00
N ASN A 201 21.47 -0.24 0.74
CA ASN A 201 20.84 0.26 -0.48
C ASN A 201 20.12 1.61 -0.30
N LEU A 202 20.25 2.28 0.85
CA LEU A 202 19.63 3.58 1.14
C LEU A 202 20.66 4.64 1.59
N GLN A 203 21.96 4.45 1.29
CA GLN A 203 23.03 5.29 1.82
C GLN A 203 22.93 6.74 1.33
N LEU A 204 22.54 6.95 0.07
CA LEU A 204 22.37 8.29 -0.49
C LEU A 204 21.12 8.97 0.08
N SER A 205 20.05 8.21 0.35
CA SER A 205 18.89 8.73 1.08
C SER A 205 19.29 9.18 2.50
N ALA A 206 20.10 8.39 3.21
CA ALA A 206 20.61 8.77 4.53
C ALA A 206 21.45 10.07 4.49
N GLU A 207 22.37 10.20 3.52
CA GLU A 207 23.16 11.42 3.30
C GLU A 207 22.27 12.66 3.13
N LEU A 208 21.27 12.57 2.24
CA LEU A 208 20.38 13.67 1.91
C LEU A 208 19.44 14.05 3.07
N TRP A 209 18.91 13.06 3.80
CA TRP A 209 18.11 13.31 5.01
C TRP A 209 18.93 13.94 6.13
N PHE A 210 20.18 13.53 6.31
CA PHE A 210 21.10 14.19 7.24
C PHE A 210 21.33 15.65 6.88
N GLN A 211 21.58 15.93 5.59
CA GLN A 211 21.76 17.29 5.09
C GLN A 211 20.52 18.18 5.33
N LEU A 212 19.32 17.64 5.12
CA LEU A 212 18.08 18.38 5.34
C LEU A 212 17.82 18.61 6.84
N GLY A 213 17.95 17.55 7.65
CA GLY A 213 17.73 17.57 9.10
C GLY A 213 18.76 18.39 9.90
N SER A 214 19.94 18.63 9.33
CA SER A 214 20.93 19.55 9.89
C SER A 214 20.48 21.02 9.89
N SER A 215 19.39 21.34 9.18
CA SER A 215 18.71 22.63 9.31
C SER A 215 17.64 22.55 10.41
N GLY A 216 17.63 23.50 11.33
CA GLY A 216 16.66 23.52 12.44
C GLY A 216 15.19 23.46 12.00
N THR A 217 14.88 23.92 10.78
CA THR A 217 13.53 23.87 10.20
C THR A 217 13.00 22.45 9.98
N TYR A 218 13.84 21.50 9.58
CA TYR A 218 13.41 20.13 9.25
C TYR A 218 13.87 19.10 10.29
N GLN A 219 14.56 19.55 11.34
CA GLN A 219 15.12 18.69 12.38
C GLN A 219 14.04 17.80 13.02
N SER A 220 12.86 18.35 13.30
CA SER A 220 11.79 17.60 13.97
C SER A 220 11.25 16.43 13.15
N PHE A 221 11.23 16.54 11.81
CA PHE A 221 10.81 15.44 10.94
C PHE A 221 11.82 14.28 10.95
N VAL A 222 13.12 14.60 11.01
CA VAL A 222 14.19 13.58 11.03
C VAL A 222 14.34 12.95 12.42
N SER A 223 14.23 13.75 13.49
CA SER A 223 14.26 13.24 14.86
C SER A 223 12.95 12.60 15.30
N GLN A 224 11.87 12.80 14.53
CA GLN A 224 10.51 12.37 14.83
C GLN A 224 10.00 12.93 16.17
N GLN A 225 10.38 14.17 16.49
CA GLN A 225 10.05 14.83 17.76
C GLN A 225 9.80 16.32 17.54
N GLU A 226 8.71 16.85 18.09
CA GLU A 226 8.35 18.26 18.07
C GLU A 226 7.90 18.67 19.47
N GLN A 227 8.55 19.67 20.07
CA GLN A 227 8.20 20.19 21.41
C GLN A 227 8.12 19.10 22.51
N GLY A 228 8.95 18.04 22.38
CA GLY A 228 8.96 16.90 23.32
C GLY A 228 7.82 15.90 23.11
N ALA A 229 6.97 16.11 22.11
CA ALA A 229 5.94 15.16 21.68
C ALA A 229 6.42 14.37 20.46
N PRO A 230 5.98 13.11 20.31
CA PRO A 230 6.34 12.28 19.18
C PRO A 230 5.68 12.73 17.88
N LEU A 231 6.43 12.69 16.78
CA LEU A 231 5.90 12.85 15.43
C LEU A 231 5.82 11.50 14.74
N TYR A 232 4.59 11.05 14.50
CA TYR A 232 4.33 9.84 13.74
C TYR A 232 4.48 10.09 12.26
N SER A 233 4.97 9.12 11.51
CA SER A 233 5.15 9.32 10.07
C SER A 233 5.26 8.03 9.26
N THR A 234 4.99 8.16 7.96
CA THR A 234 5.36 7.14 6.99
C THR A 234 6.32 7.77 5.99
N PHE A 235 7.46 7.13 5.77
CA PHE A 235 8.50 7.57 4.86
C PHE A 235 8.53 6.70 3.61
N PHE A 236 8.61 7.33 2.44
CA PHE A 236 8.90 6.68 1.17
C PHE A 236 10.34 7.00 0.78
N VAL A 237 11.25 6.04 0.95
CA VAL A 237 12.69 6.27 0.84
C VAL A 237 13.21 5.70 -0.47
N PRO A 238 13.67 6.56 -1.41
CA PRO A 238 14.26 6.06 -2.65
C PRO A 238 15.50 5.23 -2.37
N THR A 239 15.63 4.14 -3.11
CA THR A 239 16.87 3.34 -3.11
C THR A 239 18.03 4.11 -3.76
N ASP A 240 19.26 3.70 -3.47
CA ASP A 240 20.45 4.24 -4.13
C ASP A 240 20.37 4.05 -5.66
N GLU A 241 19.77 2.94 -6.11
CA GLU A 241 19.50 2.74 -7.54
C GLU A 241 18.52 3.78 -8.10
N ALA A 242 17.44 4.10 -7.37
CA ALA A 242 16.48 5.12 -7.77
C ALA A 242 17.14 6.50 -7.92
N TRP A 243 18.03 6.87 -7.00
CA TRP A 243 18.81 8.10 -7.10
C TRP A 243 19.78 8.09 -8.28
N ASN A 244 20.48 6.97 -8.49
CA ASN A 244 21.46 6.81 -9.58
C ASN A 244 20.83 6.82 -10.98
N ARG A 245 19.50 6.64 -11.09
CA ARG A 245 18.76 6.82 -12.35
C ARG A 245 18.57 8.29 -12.72
N LEU A 246 18.71 9.22 -11.78
CA LEU A 246 18.66 10.64 -12.10
C LEU A 246 19.91 11.05 -12.90
N PRO A 247 19.77 11.95 -13.90
CA PRO A 247 20.93 12.55 -14.54
C PRO A 247 21.83 13.24 -13.51
N SER A 248 23.15 13.18 -13.72
CA SER A 248 24.13 13.64 -12.74
C SER A 248 23.98 15.12 -12.39
N ASP A 249 23.64 15.98 -13.36
CA ASP A 249 23.40 17.40 -13.14
C ASP A 249 22.18 17.64 -12.22
N LYS A 250 21.14 16.81 -12.36
CA LYS A 250 19.92 16.89 -11.55
C LYS A 250 20.17 16.43 -10.12
N LEU A 251 20.95 15.37 -9.92
CA LEU A 251 21.35 14.94 -8.59
C LEU A 251 22.24 16.00 -7.91
N THR A 252 23.20 16.59 -8.62
CA THR A 252 24.01 17.71 -8.09
C THR A 252 23.16 18.93 -7.72
N MET A 253 22.16 19.25 -8.53
CA MET A 253 21.20 20.31 -8.23
C MET A 253 20.44 20.03 -6.93
N LEU A 254 19.97 18.80 -6.70
CA LEU A 254 19.31 18.44 -5.43
C LEU A 254 20.26 18.53 -4.23
N LYS A 255 21.50 18.04 -4.38
CA LYS A 255 22.52 18.13 -3.33
C LYS A 255 22.89 19.57 -2.97
N SER A 256 22.81 20.50 -3.92
CA SER A 256 23.23 21.90 -3.70
C SER A 256 22.06 22.83 -3.33
N ASN A 257 20.82 22.45 -3.65
CA ASN A 257 19.63 23.26 -3.38
C ASN A 257 18.75 22.65 -2.29
N ARG A 258 18.91 23.14 -1.06
CA ARG A 258 18.17 22.65 0.11
C ARG A 258 16.65 22.86 0.00
N SER A 259 16.20 23.97 -0.56
CA SER A 259 14.76 24.24 -0.69
C SER A 259 14.12 23.24 -1.66
N LEU A 260 14.77 22.99 -2.79
CA LEU A 260 14.33 21.98 -3.75
C LEU A 260 14.37 20.57 -3.14
N LEU A 261 15.42 20.21 -2.40
CA LEU A 261 15.51 18.93 -1.70
C LEU A 261 14.34 18.76 -0.70
N ALA A 262 13.98 19.82 0.02
CA ALA A 262 12.85 19.81 0.93
C ALA A 262 11.51 19.58 0.21
N GLU A 263 11.29 20.22 -0.95
CA GLU A 263 10.09 20.02 -1.78
C GLU A 263 9.97 18.57 -2.27
N VAL A 264 11.09 17.97 -2.69
CA VAL A 264 11.15 16.55 -3.08
C VAL A 264 10.83 15.65 -1.90
N PHE A 265 11.44 15.88 -0.73
CA PHE A 265 11.18 15.04 0.46
C PHE A 265 9.78 15.24 1.04
N ALA A 266 9.16 16.40 0.86
CA ALA A 266 7.76 16.63 1.19
C ALA A 266 6.82 15.69 0.40
N SER A 267 7.19 15.28 -0.81
CA SER A 267 6.44 14.29 -1.61
C SER A 267 6.67 12.84 -1.16
N GLN A 268 7.60 12.62 -0.23
CA GLN A 268 8.06 11.32 0.27
C GLN A 268 7.81 11.11 1.76
N TYR A 269 7.09 12.04 2.40
CA TYR A 269 6.86 12.05 3.84
C TYR A 269 5.37 12.24 4.12
N LEU A 270 4.76 11.31 4.84
CA LEU A 270 3.40 11.40 5.35
C LEU A 270 3.43 11.85 6.82
N PRO A 271 3.11 13.10 7.14
CA PRO A 271 3.03 13.55 8.53
C PRO A 271 1.86 12.88 9.23
N ASN A 272 2.05 12.45 10.48
CA ASN A 272 1.03 11.90 11.38
C ASN A 272 0.16 10.82 10.74
N GLN A 273 0.74 9.97 9.90
CA GLN A 273 0.05 8.86 9.24
C GLN A 273 0.94 7.63 9.33
N ILE A 274 0.40 6.53 9.86
CA ILE A 274 1.03 5.21 9.89
C ILE A 274 0.27 4.35 8.88
N VAL A 275 0.93 4.00 7.78
CA VAL A 275 0.30 3.28 6.68
C VAL A 275 1.23 2.20 6.17
N TYR A 276 0.69 0.98 6.05
CA TYR A 276 1.44 -0.18 5.59
C TYR A 276 1.00 -0.58 4.18
N SER A 277 1.94 -0.86 3.29
CA SER A 277 1.66 -1.30 1.92
C SER A 277 0.91 -2.63 1.89
N GLN A 278 1.04 -3.43 2.94
CA GLN A 278 0.37 -4.71 3.16
C GLN A 278 -1.15 -4.56 3.28
N TRP A 279 -1.64 -3.45 3.84
CA TRP A 279 -3.08 -3.19 3.96
C TRP A 279 -3.78 -3.06 2.61
N THR A 280 -3.03 -2.79 1.55
CA THR A 280 -3.58 -2.71 0.19
C THR A 280 -4.11 -4.04 -0.34
N ALA A 281 -3.82 -5.16 0.33
CA ALA A 281 -4.40 -6.46 0.00
C ALA A 281 -5.92 -6.50 0.24
N ASP A 282 -6.40 -5.87 1.32
CA ASP A 282 -7.85 -5.71 1.59
C ASP A 282 -8.38 -4.40 1.00
N TYR A 283 -7.56 -3.35 0.95
CA TYR A 283 -7.94 -2.00 0.53
C TYR A 283 -7.08 -1.53 -0.65
N PRO A 284 -7.41 -1.89 -1.90
CA PRO A 284 -6.55 -1.63 -3.07
C PRO A 284 -6.20 -0.15 -3.31
N ARG A 285 -6.88 0.79 -2.65
CA ARG A 285 -6.58 2.22 -2.67
C ARG A 285 -6.70 2.79 -1.27
N ILE A 286 -5.61 3.32 -0.73
CA ILE A 286 -5.55 3.99 0.57
C ILE A 286 -5.17 5.45 0.33
N MET A 287 -6.08 6.36 0.62
CA MET A 287 -5.87 7.80 0.42
C MET A 287 -5.09 8.40 1.58
N VAL A 288 -3.98 9.05 1.29
CA VAL A 288 -3.06 9.63 2.26
C VAL A 288 -2.70 11.07 1.87
N ARG A 289 -1.92 11.77 2.70
CA ARG A 289 -1.43 13.11 2.36
C ARG A 289 0.04 13.28 2.68
N SER A 290 0.83 13.77 1.72
CA SER A 290 2.26 14.02 1.91
C SER A 290 2.55 15.51 2.14
N GLY A 291 3.64 15.80 2.83
CA GLY A 291 4.16 17.17 2.94
C GLY A 291 4.84 17.47 4.26
N PHE A 292 5.60 18.56 4.32
CA PHE A 292 6.14 19.11 5.58
C PHE A 292 5.21 20.20 6.12
N PRO A 293 4.31 19.89 7.08
CA PRO A 293 3.44 20.90 7.66
C PRO A 293 4.24 21.88 8.52
N SER A 294 3.90 23.17 8.48
CA SER A 294 4.48 24.19 9.36
C SER A 294 4.14 23.98 10.84
N THR A 295 3.09 23.21 11.13
CA THR A 295 2.63 22.84 12.47
C THR A 295 2.54 21.31 12.59
N PRO A 296 3.66 20.59 12.80
CA PRO A 296 3.68 19.12 12.73
C PRO A 296 2.77 18.42 13.73
N LEU A 297 2.53 19.00 14.91
CA LEU A 297 1.59 18.45 15.89
C LEU A 297 0.11 18.71 15.55
N SER A 298 -0.19 19.64 14.65
CA SER A 298 -1.55 19.90 14.18
C SER A 298 -1.50 20.35 12.71
N PRO A 299 -1.26 19.42 11.76
CA PRO A 299 -1.10 19.76 10.35
C PRO A 299 -2.36 20.39 9.76
N ASP A 300 -2.17 21.46 8.99
CA ASP A 300 -3.20 21.98 8.08
C ASP A 300 -3.25 21.10 6.83
N TRP A 301 -4.15 20.12 6.83
CA TRP A 301 -4.26 19.14 5.75
C TRP A 301 -4.59 19.76 4.39
N SER A 302 -5.17 20.96 4.35
CA SER A 302 -5.45 21.65 3.08
C SER A 302 -4.17 22.07 2.33
N LYS A 303 -3.06 22.22 3.06
CA LYS A 303 -1.73 22.59 2.53
C LYS A 303 -0.83 21.39 2.24
N THR A 304 -1.33 20.17 2.45
CA THR A 304 -0.61 18.93 2.14
C THR A 304 -1.07 18.37 0.80
N THR A 305 -0.20 17.62 0.14
CA THR A 305 -0.46 17.08 -1.20
C THR A 305 -1.31 15.80 -1.09
N PRO A 306 -2.44 15.68 -1.82
CA PRO A 306 -3.14 14.40 -1.96
C PRO A 306 -2.20 13.31 -2.46
N SER A 307 -2.29 12.12 -1.88
CA SER A 307 -1.39 11.01 -2.15
C SER A 307 -2.17 9.71 -2.00
N MET A 308 -1.64 8.61 -2.52
CA MET A 308 -2.33 7.32 -2.48
C MET A 308 -1.33 6.17 -2.46
N LEU A 309 -1.62 5.11 -1.69
CA LEU A 309 -1.06 3.79 -1.95
C LEU A 309 -2.09 2.99 -2.74
N SER A 310 -1.68 2.38 -3.86
CA SER A 310 -2.54 1.51 -4.66
C SER A 310 -1.92 0.14 -4.88
N ARG A 311 -2.75 -0.90 -4.93
CA ARG A 311 -2.33 -2.24 -5.33
C ARG A 311 -2.86 -2.54 -6.72
N GLU A 312 -1.94 -2.88 -7.62
CA GLU A 312 -2.23 -3.27 -8.99
C GLU A 312 -2.64 -4.75 -9.06
N SER A 313 -3.24 -5.16 -10.17
CA SER A 313 -3.70 -6.54 -10.39
C SER A 313 -2.57 -7.59 -10.41
N ASP A 314 -1.33 -7.17 -10.69
CA ASP A 314 -0.14 -8.03 -10.61
C ASP A 314 0.45 -8.14 -9.19
N GLY A 315 -0.19 -7.49 -8.21
CA GLY A 315 0.20 -7.50 -6.80
C GLY A 315 1.22 -6.43 -6.42
N LYS A 316 1.73 -5.64 -7.37
CA LYS A 316 2.60 -4.50 -7.06
C LYS A 316 1.86 -3.44 -6.27
N VAL A 317 2.60 -2.76 -5.41
CA VAL A 317 2.08 -1.60 -4.68
C VAL A 317 2.75 -0.35 -5.22
N LEU A 318 1.95 0.63 -5.61
CA LEU A 318 2.40 1.93 -6.06
C LEU A 318 2.08 2.97 -4.98
N VAL A 319 2.93 3.98 -4.87
CA VAL A 319 2.68 5.19 -4.09
C VAL A 319 2.67 6.38 -5.03
N SER A 320 1.67 7.26 -4.90
CA SER A 320 1.64 8.55 -5.57
C SER A 320 1.66 9.72 -4.58
N SER A 321 2.27 10.82 -5.00
CA SER A 321 2.17 12.12 -4.35
C SER A 321 1.93 13.19 -5.41
N GLY A 322 0.73 13.76 -5.40
CA GLY A 322 0.23 14.57 -6.50
C GLY A 322 0.30 13.78 -7.81
N ALA A 323 0.92 14.38 -8.81
CA ALA A 323 1.09 13.76 -10.11
C ALA A 323 2.22 12.72 -10.14
N ALA A 324 3.16 12.69 -9.18
CA ALA A 324 4.30 11.76 -9.22
C ALA A 324 3.93 10.37 -8.68
N GLN A 325 4.58 9.32 -9.17
CA GLN A 325 4.37 7.95 -8.70
C GLN A 325 5.68 7.13 -8.63
N SER A 326 5.70 6.17 -7.71
CA SER A 326 6.78 5.18 -7.55
C SER A 326 6.21 3.82 -7.16
N GLU A 327 6.95 2.75 -7.47
CA GLU A 327 6.64 1.41 -6.95
C GLU A 327 7.30 1.23 -5.58
N VAL A 328 6.54 0.70 -4.63
CA VAL A 328 7.04 0.26 -3.33
C VAL A 328 7.78 -1.05 -3.51
N VAL A 329 9.04 -1.08 -3.10
CA VAL A 329 9.92 -2.24 -3.18
C VAL A 329 9.90 -2.96 -1.83
N GLY A 330 9.37 -4.17 -1.83
CA GLY A 330 9.28 -5.01 -0.63
C GLY A 330 8.22 -4.56 0.38
N PRO A 331 8.18 -5.21 1.56
CA PRO A 331 7.26 -4.85 2.63
C PRO A 331 7.65 -3.53 3.30
N GLY A 332 6.65 -2.79 3.80
CA GLY A 332 6.92 -1.68 4.72
C GLY A 332 7.54 -2.20 6.01
N VAL A 333 8.55 -1.49 6.51
CA VAL A 333 9.26 -1.82 7.74
C VAL A 333 8.84 -0.86 8.84
N GLU A 334 8.39 -1.44 9.94
CA GLU A 334 8.07 -0.69 11.14
C GLU A 334 9.34 -0.34 11.91
N ILE A 335 9.38 0.90 12.36
CA ILE A 335 10.44 1.50 13.17
C ILE A 335 9.78 2.39 14.23
N LYS A 336 10.58 3.00 15.08
CA LYS A 336 10.06 3.77 16.20
C LYS A 336 9.22 4.93 15.66
N GLN A 337 7.92 4.92 15.94
CA GLN A 337 6.97 5.96 15.58
C GLN A 337 6.83 6.17 14.07
N ALA A 338 7.27 5.23 13.23
CA ALA A 338 7.16 5.36 11.80
C ALA A 338 7.14 4.05 11.02
N VAL A 339 6.70 4.15 9.77
CA VAL A 339 6.82 3.08 8.78
C VAL A 339 7.71 3.57 7.64
N VAL A 340 8.65 2.73 7.20
CA VAL A 340 9.53 3.01 6.07
C VAL A 340 9.20 2.08 4.92
N HIS A 341 8.81 2.66 3.79
CA HIS A 341 8.66 1.98 2.51
C HIS A 341 9.82 2.35 1.61
N THR A 342 10.53 1.36 1.07
CA THR A 342 11.53 1.65 0.04
C THR A 342 10.86 1.82 -1.31
N ILE A 343 11.33 2.76 -2.14
CA ILE A 343 10.72 3.05 -3.44
C ILE A 343 11.76 3.06 -4.57
N ASN A 344 11.33 2.76 -5.79
CA ASN A 344 12.23 2.60 -6.94
C ASN A 344 12.39 3.85 -7.82
N SER A 345 11.73 4.96 -7.49
CA SER A 345 11.90 6.26 -8.15
C SER A 345 11.72 7.39 -7.13
N VAL A 346 12.32 8.54 -7.41
CA VAL A 346 12.22 9.73 -6.56
C VAL A 346 10.87 10.43 -6.83
N LEU A 347 10.08 10.65 -5.78
CA LEU A 347 8.80 11.35 -5.90
C LEU A 347 9.01 12.87 -5.84
N GLY A 348 8.14 13.63 -6.52
CA GLY A 348 8.13 15.09 -6.42
C GLY A 348 9.27 15.82 -7.13
N PHE A 349 10.11 15.11 -7.90
CA PHE A 349 11.19 15.74 -8.67
C PHE A 349 10.93 15.67 -10.17
N VAL A 350 10.21 16.67 -10.69
CA VAL A 350 9.84 16.77 -12.10
C VAL A 350 10.88 17.63 -12.84
N TYR A 351 11.68 17.00 -13.70
CA TYR A 351 12.73 17.68 -14.45
C TYR A 351 12.73 17.37 -15.95
N GLU A 352 12.07 16.29 -16.38
CA GLU A 352 11.97 15.93 -17.80
C GLU A 352 10.89 16.77 -18.48
N THR A 353 11.08 17.05 -19.78
CA THR A 353 9.98 17.53 -20.63
C THR A 353 9.16 16.35 -21.14
N ARG A 354 7.93 16.61 -21.63
CA ARG A 354 7.05 15.56 -22.17
C ARG A 354 7.71 14.83 -23.34
N GLU A 355 8.51 15.53 -24.13
CA GLU A 355 9.27 14.95 -25.24
C GLU A 355 10.31 13.95 -24.75
N GLU A 356 11.01 14.29 -23.67
CA GLU A 356 11.98 13.40 -23.03
C GLU A 356 11.28 12.18 -22.41
N VAL A 357 10.19 12.40 -21.68
CA VAL A 357 9.37 11.32 -21.08
C VAL A 357 8.86 10.36 -22.15
N VAL A 358 8.21 10.87 -23.22
CA VAL A 358 7.66 10.01 -24.28
C VAL A 358 8.76 9.26 -25.02
N ARG A 359 9.91 9.90 -25.30
CA ARG A 359 11.06 9.25 -25.94
C ARG A 359 11.64 8.13 -25.06
N ARG A 360 11.68 8.33 -23.74
CA ARG A 360 12.14 7.33 -22.76
C ARG A 360 11.17 6.15 -22.66
N LEU A 361 9.86 6.42 -22.62
CA LEU A 361 8.84 5.39 -22.46
C LEU A 361 8.60 4.58 -23.75
N ASN A 362 8.50 5.26 -24.90
CA ASN A 362 8.34 4.62 -26.20
C ASN A 362 8.91 5.49 -27.35
N PRO A 363 10.15 5.26 -27.79
CA PRO A 363 10.77 6.04 -28.85
C PRO A 363 10.08 5.87 -30.21
N THR A 364 9.42 4.73 -30.45
CA THR A 364 8.67 4.49 -31.70
C THR A 364 7.40 5.35 -31.78
N LEU A 365 6.70 5.54 -30.67
CA LEU A 365 5.56 6.47 -30.60
C LEU A 365 6.03 7.91 -30.87
N TRP A 366 7.14 8.31 -30.25
CA TRP A 366 7.72 9.63 -30.46
C TRP A 366 8.03 9.87 -31.95
N GLN A 367 8.69 8.93 -32.62
CA GLN A 367 8.97 9.01 -34.05
C GLN A 367 7.69 9.06 -34.90
N ALA A 368 6.66 8.29 -34.54
CA ALA A 368 5.38 8.32 -35.26
C ALA A 368 4.67 9.67 -35.12
N CYS A 369 4.71 10.28 -33.93
CA CYS A 369 4.15 11.61 -33.71
C CYS A 369 4.94 12.68 -34.47
N GLN A 370 6.27 12.57 -34.51
CA GLN A 370 7.11 13.43 -35.34
C GLN A 370 6.86 13.25 -36.85
N ALA A 371 6.36 12.10 -37.32
CA ALA A 371 6.03 11.91 -38.73
C ALA A 371 4.61 12.40 -39.10
N ASP A 372 3.78 12.78 -38.13
CA ASP A 372 2.39 13.22 -38.33
C ASP A 372 2.23 14.72 -38.07
N GLN A 373 1.72 15.46 -39.07
CA GLN A 373 1.59 16.92 -38.99
C GLN A 373 0.65 17.38 -37.86
N ASN A 374 -0.43 16.64 -37.58
CA ASN A 374 -1.37 17.02 -36.52
C ASN A 374 -0.73 16.81 -35.15
N CYS A 375 -0.08 15.66 -34.96
CA CYS A 375 0.62 15.34 -33.72
C CYS A 375 1.75 16.35 -33.45
N GLN A 376 2.57 16.66 -34.47
CA GLN A 376 3.56 17.73 -34.39
C GLN A 376 2.95 19.08 -33.99
N SER A 377 1.82 19.46 -34.57
CA SER A 377 1.17 20.73 -34.23
C SER A 377 0.78 20.79 -32.75
N MET A 378 0.32 19.68 -32.17
CA MET A 378 0.03 19.59 -30.73
C MET A 378 1.30 19.73 -29.89
N LEU A 379 2.38 19.04 -30.26
CA LEU A 379 3.67 19.11 -29.58
C LEU A 379 4.25 20.54 -29.55
N SER A 380 3.96 21.34 -30.57
CA SER A 380 4.45 22.73 -30.67
C SER A 380 3.72 23.71 -29.75
N THR A 381 2.57 23.32 -29.17
CA THR A 381 1.79 24.20 -28.29
C THR A 381 2.40 24.29 -26.89
N GLN A 382 2.21 25.41 -26.19
CA GLN A 382 2.55 25.53 -24.76
C GLN A 382 1.49 24.88 -23.84
N ALA A 383 0.42 24.32 -24.40
CA ALA A 383 -0.63 23.69 -23.61
C ALA A 383 -0.09 22.42 -22.94
N GLN A 384 -0.59 22.13 -21.73
CA GLN A 384 -0.39 20.83 -21.09
C GLN A 384 -1.02 19.74 -21.96
N LEU A 385 -0.33 18.61 -22.09
CA LEU A 385 -0.79 17.45 -22.87
C LEU A 385 -0.73 16.19 -22.02
N THR A 386 -1.65 15.27 -22.30
CA THR A 386 -1.63 13.90 -21.78
C THR A 386 -1.28 12.94 -22.90
N PHE A 387 -0.23 12.15 -22.69
CA PHE A 387 0.16 11.05 -23.57
C PHE A 387 -0.32 9.73 -23.00
N PHE A 388 -1.10 8.99 -23.75
CA PHE A 388 -1.30 7.56 -23.53
C PHE A 388 -0.24 6.83 -24.36
N VAL A 389 0.82 6.37 -23.71
CA VAL A 389 1.99 5.78 -24.34
C VAL A 389 1.83 4.26 -24.42
N PRO A 390 1.63 3.65 -25.60
CA PRO A 390 1.44 2.22 -25.68
C PRO A 390 2.72 1.46 -25.36
N THR A 391 2.59 0.27 -24.78
CA THR A 391 3.73 -0.66 -24.66
C THR A 391 4.30 -1.01 -26.04
N ASN A 392 5.54 -1.48 -26.09
CA ASN A 392 6.15 -1.94 -27.34
C ASN A 392 5.33 -3.04 -28.02
N GLN A 393 4.68 -3.91 -27.22
CA GLN A 393 3.77 -4.94 -27.72
C GLN A 393 2.53 -4.33 -28.38
N ALA A 394 1.90 -3.34 -27.76
CA ALA A 394 0.74 -2.63 -28.32
C ALA A 394 1.08 -1.93 -29.65
N MET A 395 2.31 -1.42 -29.78
CA MET A 395 2.77 -0.71 -30.97
C MET A 395 2.96 -1.60 -32.20
N MET A 396 3.07 -2.93 -32.06
CA MET A 396 3.33 -3.83 -33.20
C MET A 396 2.29 -3.69 -34.32
N ARG A 397 0.99 -3.68 -33.99
CA ARG A 397 -0.08 -3.49 -34.99
C ARG A 397 -0.10 -2.07 -35.54
N PHE A 398 0.10 -1.07 -34.68
CA PHE A 398 0.16 0.33 -35.09
C PHE A 398 1.26 0.59 -36.11
N ASN A 399 2.43 -0.01 -35.91
CA ASN A 399 3.60 0.18 -36.78
C ASN A 399 3.36 -0.31 -38.23
N GLN A 400 2.51 -1.33 -38.40
CA GLN A 400 2.15 -1.90 -39.70
C GLN A 400 1.08 -1.09 -40.44
N MET A 401 0.44 -0.12 -39.80
CA MET A 401 -0.62 0.68 -40.42
C MET A 401 -0.07 1.72 -41.41
N ASN A 402 -0.92 2.10 -42.37
CA ASN A 402 -0.67 3.25 -43.23
C ASN A 402 -0.74 4.58 -42.45
N SER A 403 -0.22 5.65 -43.04
CA SER A 403 -0.14 6.99 -42.41
C SER A 403 -1.52 7.53 -42.00
N THR A 404 -2.56 7.32 -42.80
CA THR A 404 -3.93 7.77 -42.49
C THR A 404 -4.47 7.12 -41.22
N HIS A 405 -4.26 5.82 -41.04
CA HIS A 405 -4.70 5.11 -39.83
C HIS A 405 -3.83 5.48 -38.61
N LYS A 406 -2.52 5.64 -38.79
CA LYS A 406 -1.63 6.12 -37.73
C LYS A 406 -2.08 7.50 -37.22
N SER A 407 -2.34 8.43 -38.13
CA SER A 407 -2.83 9.78 -37.79
C SER A 407 -4.10 9.76 -36.96
N LYS A 408 -5.05 8.86 -37.29
CA LYS A 408 -6.29 8.69 -36.50
C LYS A 408 -6.00 8.27 -35.07
N PHE A 409 -5.16 7.25 -34.85
CA PHE A 409 -4.88 6.75 -33.51
C PHE A 409 -3.97 7.67 -32.71
N LEU A 410 -3.08 8.44 -33.34
CA LEU A 410 -2.27 9.44 -32.63
C LEU A 410 -3.14 10.48 -31.90
N ARG A 411 -4.31 10.85 -32.45
CA ARG A 411 -5.29 11.74 -31.79
C ARG A 411 -5.93 11.14 -30.54
N TYR A 412 -5.89 9.81 -30.39
CA TYR A 412 -6.35 9.08 -29.21
C TYR A 412 -5.22 8.84 -28.20
N LEU A 413 -3.97 9.00 -28.62
CA LEU A 413 -2.79 8.81 -27.79
C LEU A 413 -2.22 10.13 -27.27
N VAL A 414 -2.53 11.27 -27.90
CA VAL A 414 -2.11 12.61 -27.46
C VAL A 414 -3.35 13.47 -27.34
N VAL A 415 -3.69 13.88 -26.12
CA VAL A 415 -4.92 14.66 -25.83
C VAL A 415 -4.57 15.95 -25.08
N PRO A 416 -5.35 17.04 -25.28
CA PRO A 416 -5.13 18.29 -24.58
C PRO A 416 -5.48 18.18 -23.09
N GLY A 417 -4.78 18.95 -22.26
CA GLY A 417 -4.92 18.95 -20.81
C GLY A 417 -3.98 17.96 -20.13
N GLN A 418 -3.68 18.23 -18.86
CA GLN A 418 -3.04 17.28 -17.96
C GLN A 418 -4.16 16.50 -17.27
N ILE A 419 -4.20 15.19 -17.48
CA ILE A 419 -5.16 14.29 -16.86
C ILE A 419 -4.35 13.32 -16.01
N GLU A 420 -4.43 13.48 -14.69
CA GLU A 420 -3.79 12.58 -13.73
C GLU A 420 -4.67 11.36 -13.46
N VAL A 421 -4.08 10.26 -13.01
CA VAL A 421 -4.80 9.01 -12.75
C VAL A 421 -5.98 9.20 -11.78
N GLN A 422 -5.86 10.15 -10.84
CA GLN A 422 -6.89 10.48 -9.85
C GLN A 422 -8.09 11.24 -10.43
N GLU A 423 -7.92 11.87 -11.59
CA GLU A 423 -8.98 12.58 -12.31
C GLU A 423 -9.71 11.66 -13.31
N MET A 424 -9.15 10.47 -13.59
CA MET A 424 -9.72 9.49 -14.52
C MET A 424 -10.94 8.78 -13.90
N THR A 425 -12.06 9.49 -13.82
CA THR A 425 -13.35 8.99 -13.32
C THR A 425 -14.30 8.63 -14.47
N PRO A 426 -15.37 7.85 -14.22
CA PRO A 426 -16.38 7.54 -15.24
C PRO A 426 -17.08 8.77 -15.85
N ASP A 427 -17.06 9.90 -15.15
CA ASP A 427 -17.70 11.15 -15.57
C ASP A 427 -16.80 11.97 -16.49
N LEU A 428 -15.48 11.77 -16.45
CA LEU A 428 -14.53 12.42 -17.35
C LEU A 428 -14.52 11.73 -18.72
N PHE A 429 -14.69 12.52 -19.78
CA PHE A 429 -14.59 12.02 -21.16
C PHE A 429 -13.97 13.05 -22.10
N ILE A 430 -13.35 12.55 -23.16
CA ILE A 430 -12.63 13.39 -24.13
C ILE A 430 -13.34 13.31 -25.48
N THR A 431 -13.51 14.47 -26.10
CA THR A 431 -14.04 14.61 -27.46
C THR A 431 -12.89 14.71 -28.45
N ILE A 432 -12.92 13.90 -29.51
CA ILE A 432 -11.91 13.91 -30.58
C ILE A 432 -12.65 14.11 -31.90
N ASP A 433 -12.24 15.11 -32.69
CA ASP A 433 -12.84 15.39 -34.02
C ASP A 433 -14.37 15.53 -34.01
N GLY A 434 -14.92 16.16 -32.95
CA GLY A 434 -16.37 16.32 -32.76
C GLY A 434 -17.10 15.06 -32.28
N LEU A 435 -16.41 13.92 -32.14
CA LEU A 435 -16.98 12.71 -31.56
C LEU A 435 -17.00 12.81 -30.04
N VAL A 436 -18.16 13.14 -29.47
CA VAL A 436 -18.36 13.20 -28.02
C VAL A 436 -18.10 11.84 -27.38
N LYS A 437 -17.43 11.81 -26.21
CA LYS A 437 -17.01 10.57 -25.54
C LYS A 437 -16.20 9.66 -26.47
N ALA A 438 -15.29 10.23 -27.26
CA ALA A 438 -14.34 9.47 -28.05
C ALA A 438 -13.41 8.65 -27.15
N ILE A 439 -12.96 9.23 -26.02
CA ILE A 439 -12.30 8.53 -24.93
C ILE A 439 -13.16 8.62 -23.66
N ARG A 440 -13.21 7.53 -22.89
CA ARG A 440 -13.75 7.46 -21.53
C ARG A 440 -12.83 6.64 -20.63
N PHE A 441 -13.01 6.77 -19.33
CA PHE A 441 -12.29 5.97 -18.34
C PHE A 441 -13.22 4.95 -17.70
N ARG A 442 -12.83 3.68 -17.70
CA ARG A 442 -13.53 2.61 -16.98
C ARG A 442 -12.66 2.12 -15.85
N LEU A 443 -13.20 2.13 -14.64
CA LEU A 443 -12.50 1.68 -13.44
C LEU A 443 -13.01 0.28 -13.08
N THR A 444 -12.10 -0.61 -12.72
CA THR A 444 -12.40 -1.83 -11.97
C THR A 444 -11.93 -1.62 -10.52
N THR A 445 -12.04 -2.66 -9.69
CA THR A 445 -11.50 -2.64 -8.32
C THR A 445 -9.99 -2.41 -8.30
N THR A 446 -9.27 -2.89 -9.32
CA THR A 446 -7.80 -2.90 -9.38
C THR A 446 -7.23 -2.00 -10.46
N ASP A 447 -7.92 -1.83 -11.59
CA ASP A 447 -7.32 -1.24 -12.78
C ASP A 447 -8.15 -0.08 -13.34
N ILE A 448 -7.50 0.77 -14.13
CA ILE A 448 -8.15 1.81 -14.92
C ILE A 448 -7.89 1.53 -16.39
N TYR A 449 -8.95 1.62 -17.19
CA TYR A 449 -8.91 1.43 -18.63
C TYR A 449 -9.19 2.76 -19.33
N VAL A 450 -8.32 3.11 -20.27
CA VAL A 450 -8.52 4.21 -21.22
C VAL A 450 -9.21 3.61 -22.44
N GLU A 451 -10.50 3.90 -22.61
CA GLU A 451 -11.32 3.30 -23.66
C GLU A 451 -11.60 4.29 -24.78
N GLY A 452 -11.23 3.92 -26.00
CA GLY A 452 -11.44 4.72 -27.20
C GLY A 452 -12.52 4.10 -28.10
N ARG A 453 -13.30 4.94 -28.79
CA ARG A 453 -14.20 4.50 -29.87
C ARG A 453 -14.05 5.36 -31.12
N LEU A 454 -14.11 4.74 -32.29
CA LEU A 454 -14.21 5.44 -33.58
C LEU A 454 -15.69 5.62 -33.99
N PRO A 455 -16.02 6.52 -34.95
CA PRO A 455 -17.38 6.67 -35.46
C PRO A 455 -17.97 5.33 -35.92
N GLY A 456 -19.18 5.00 -35.42
CA GLY A 456 -19.87 3.75 -35.74
C GLY A 456 -19.27 2.48 -35.13
N ARG A 457 -18.32 2.59 -34.17
CA ARG A 457 -17.67 1.44 -33.51
C ARG A 457 -17.89 1.46 -32.00
N GLY A 458 -17.77 0.28 -31.38
CA GLY A 458 -17.73 0.12 -29.93
C GLY A 458 -16.42 0.58 -29.29
N TYR A 459 -16.40 0.62 -27.96
CA TYR A 459 -15.21 0.96 -27.19
C TYR A 459 -14.20 -0.19 -27.18
N VAL A 460 -12.92 0.17 -27.31
CA VAL A 460 -11.79 -0.73 -27.06
C VAL A 460 -10.84 -0.05 -26.10
N GLY A 461 -10.53 -0.75 -25.00
CA GLY A 461 -9.71 -0.24 -23.91
C GLY A 461 -8.26 -0.72 -23.95
N GLY A 462 -7.35 0.16 -23.51
CA GLY A 462 -6.04 -0.21 -22.98
C GLY A 462 -6.01 0.00 -21.48
N ARG A 463 -5.49 -0.98 -20.75
CA ARG A 463 -5.29 -0.88 -19.30
C ARG A 463 -4.09 0.02 -19.04
N LEU A 464 -4.19 0.90 -18.04
CA LEU A 464 -3.04 1.63 -17.52
C LEU A 464 -2.06 0.64 -16.86
N VAL A 465 -0.77 0.76 -17.16
CA VAL A 465 0.29 -0.13 -16.64
C VAL A 465 1.29 0.63 -15.77
N SER A 466 1.63 1.85 -16.18
CA SER A 466 2.48 2.76 -15.43
C SER A 466 1.92 4.14 -15.66
N VAL A 467 1.50 4.81 -14.58
CA VAL A 467 0.76 6.06 -14.71
C VAL A 467 1.62 7.23 -14.27
N ASN A 468 1.10 8.44 -14.51
CA ASN A 468 1.56 9.62 -13.80
C ASN A 468 3.06 9.92 -14.01
N GLN A 469 3.55 9.70 -15.23
CA GLN A 469 4.89 10.09 -15.65
C GLN A 469 4.89 11.60 -15.94
N VAL A 470 5.03 12.39 -14.88
CA VAL A 470 4.93 13.85 -14.92
C VAL A 470 6.12 14.43 -15.67
N ALA A 471 5.83 15.42 -16.51
CA ALA A 471 6.80 16.26 -17.15
C ALA A 471 6.54 17.74 -16.81
N THR A 472 7.53 18.59 -17.08
CA THR A 472 7.41 20.05 -16.89
C THR A 472 6.31 20.71 -17.72
N ASN A 473 5.87 20.06 -18.81
CA ASN A 473 4.89 20.58 -19.77
C ASN A 473 3.87 19.51 -20.25
N GLY A 474 3.69 18.44 -19.46
CA GLY A 474 2.65 17.43 -19.73
C GLY A 474 2.71 16.26 -18.76
N ILE A 475 1.96 15.22 -19.09
CA ILE A 475 1.96 13.95 -18.36
C ILE A 475 1.87 12.78 -19.34
N ALA A 476 2.48 11.65 -18.99
CA ALA A 476 2.35 10.42 -19.76
C ALA A 476 1.85 9.25 -18.88
N HIS A 477 1.05 8.38 -19.48
CA HIS A 477 0.56 7.14 -18.90
C HIS A 477 0.80 6.00 -19.87
N VAL A 478 1.48 4.96 -19.43
CA VAL A 478 1.72 3.76 -20.21
C VAL A 478 0.45 2.90 -20.25
N ILE A 479 0.03 2.49 -21.44
CA ILE A 479 -1.14 1.64 -21.70
C ILE A 479 -0.74 0.34 -22.40
N ASP A 480 -1.36 -0.77 -22.02
CA ASP A 480 -1.05 -2.07 -22.63
C ASP A 480 -1.67 -2.29 -24.03
N HIS A 481 -2.64 -1.46 -24.42
CA HIS A 481 -3.28 -1.46 -25.75
C HIS A 481 -3.66 -0.05 -26.19
N ILE A 482 -3.82 0.15 -27.49
CA ILE A 482 -4.21 1.44 -28.08
C ILE A 482 -5.74 1.61 -28.00
N PRO A 483 -6.26 2.67 -27.36
CA PRO A 483 -7.69 2.96 -27.27
C PRO A 483 -8.34 3.00 -28.66
N GLY A 484 -9.44 2.26 -28.83
CA GLY A 484 -10.17 2.17 -30.09
C GLY A 484 -9.55 1.27 -31.16
N LEU A 485 -8.38 0.65 -30.93
CA LEU A 485 -7.75 -0.29 -31.85
C LEU A 485 -8.02 -1.75 -31.43
N PRO A 486 -8.84 -2.51 -32.18
CA PRO A 486 -9.10 -3.91 -31.86
C PRO A 486 -7.82 -4.77 -31.89
N TYR A 487 -7.57 -5.49 -30.79
CA TYR A 487 -6.41 -6.37 -30.63
C TYR A 487 -6.77 -7.87 -30.60
N GLN A 488 -8.05 -8.21 -30.45
CA GLN A 488 -8.53 -9.59 -30.49
C GLN A 488 -9.92 -9.69 -31.16
N THR A 489 -10.25 -10.84 -31.72
CA THR A 489 -11.59 -11.11 -32.25
C THR A 489 -12.58 -11.42 -31.12
N VAL A 490 -13.89 -11.30 -31.38
CA VAL A 490 -14.92 -11.71 -30.42
C VAL A 490 -14.75 -13.19 -30.05
N GLN A 491 -14.44 -14.05 -31.01
CA GLN A 491 -14.18 -15.47 -30.77
C GLN A 491 -12.97 -15.69 -29.84
N GLN A 492 -11.87 -14.96 -30.05
CA GLN A 492 -10.69 -15.03 -29.18
C GLN A 492 -10.98 -14.54 -27.77
N TYR A 493 -11.81 -13.50 -27.63
CA TYR A 493 -12.24 -12.98 -26.34
C TYR A 493 -13.12 -13.97 -25.58
N LEU A 494 -14.14 -14.54 -26.25
CA LEU A 494 -15.04 -15.52 -25.66
C LEU A 494 -14.30 -16.82 -25.27
N ALA A 495 -13.31 -17.24 -26.05
CA ALA A 495 -12.49 -18.41 -25.73
C ALA A 495 -11.64 -18.23 -24.45
N GLN A 496 -11.45 -16.99 -23.97
CA GLN A 496 -10.74 -16.68 -22.72
C GLN A 496 -11.70 -16.60 -21.52
N MET A 497 -13.02 -16.75 -21.73
CA MET A 497 -14.06 -16.70 -20.70
C MET A 497 -14.75 -18.07 -20.61
N PRO A 498 -14.26 -18.99 -19.76
CA PRO A 498 -14.80 -20.35 -19.65
C PRO A 498 -16.28 -20.38 -19.24
N GLU A 499 -16.78 -19.32 -18.63
CA GLU A 499 -18.19 -19.18 -18.25
C GLU A 499 -19.13 -18.83 -19.42
N LEU A 500 -18.60 -18.43 -20.58
CA LEU A 500 -19.36 -18.08 -21.78
C LEU A 500 -19.16 -19.04 -22.96
N SER A 501 -18.32 -20.07 -22.79
CA SER A 501 -17.96 -21.06 -23.82
C SER A 501 -18.95 -22.20 -23.94
#